data_AF-A0A5R8YLX5-F1
#
_entry.id   AF-A0A5R8YLX5-F1
#
_cell.length_a   1.000
_cell.length_b   1.000
_cell.length_c   1.000
_cell.angle_alpha   90.00
_cell.angle_beta   90.00
_cell.angle_gamma   90.00
#
_symmetry.space_group_name_H-M   'P 1'
#
loop_
_entity.id
_entity.type
_entity.pdbx_description
1 polymer ?
#
loop_
_entity_poly.entity_id
_entity_poly.type
_entity_poly.pdbx_seq_one_letter_code
_entity_poly.pdbx_strand_id
1 'polypeptide(L)'
;MTDNACNALQPLLDAAPIHLTPRERQVLLWCAYGKSSWEIGQILECKESTVNFHVSNLLRKFDVSTRVAAVIKAIRYGILSEQ
;
A
#
# COMPACT_ATOMS: atom_id res chain seq x y z
N MET A 1 8.29 9.08 -38.75
CA MET A 1 8.94 7.89 -38.18
C MET A 1 8.72 8.00 -36.69
N THR A 2 7.62 7.43 -36.23
CA THR A 2 7.10 7.59 -34.86
C THR A 2 7.91 6.68 -33.93
N ASP A 3 8.86 7.27 -33.22
CA ASP A 3 9.61 6.57 -32.17
C ASP A 3 8.67 6.34 -30.98
N ASN A 4 7.98 5.21 -31.05
CA ASN A 4 7.04 4.66 -30.10
C ASN A 4 7.75 4.14 -28.83
N ALA A 5 8.67 4.95 -28.28
CA ALA A 5 9.43 4.65 -27.07
C ALA A 5 8.73 5.13 -25.78
N CYS A 6 7.57 5.79 -25.89
CA CYS A 6 6.82 6.31 -24.73
C CYS A 6 5.77 5.32 -24.17
N ASN A 7 5.62 4.12 -24.75
CA ASN A 7 4.49 3.22 -24.44
C ASN A 7 4.85 2.01 -23.53
N ALA A 8 6.06 1.96 -22.97
CA ALA A 8 6.50 0.84 -22.12
C ALA A 8 5.96 0.86 -20.68
N LEU A 9 5.32 1.97 -20.25
CA LEU A 9 4.71 2.11 -18.93
C LEU A 9 3.20 1.88 -18.92
N GLN A 10 2.60 1.64 -20.08
CA GLN A 10 1.15 1.51 -20.23
C GLN A 10 0.50 0.35 -19.42
N PRO A 11 1.17 -0.80 -19.13
CA PRO A 11 0.56 -1.84 -18.30
C PRO A 11 0.38 -1.45 -16.82
N LEU A 12 0.95 -0.33 -16.36
CA LEU A 12 0.94 0.08 -14.95
C LEU A 12 -0.40 0.71 -14.52
N LEU A 13 -1.28 1.05 -15.47
CA LEU A 13 -2.52 1.80 -15.25
C LEU A 13 -3.79 0.92 -15.29
N ASP A 14 -3.67 -0.37 -15.63
CA ASP A 14 -4.82 -1.26 -15.83
C ASP A 14 -5.26 -2.01 -14.56
N ALA A 15 -4.56 -1.82 -13.44
CA ALA A 15 -5.06 -2.29 -12.14
C ALA A 15 -6.12 -1.29 -11.66
N ALA A 16 -7.38 -1.73 -11.56
CA ALA A 16 -8.46 -0.96 -10.98
C ALA A 16 -7.98 -0.17 -9.73
N PRO A 17 -8.34 1.11 -9.57
CA PRO A 17 -7.81 1.94 -8.52
C PRO A 17 -8.07 1.28 -7.15
N ILE A 18 -6.99 0.85 -6.49
CA ILE A 18 -7.09 0.26 -5.15
C ILE A 18 -7.51 1.38 -4.19
N HIS A 19 -8.79 1.40 -3.83
CA HIS A 19 -9.33 2.39 -2.91
C HIS A 19 -8.98 2.03 -1.47
N LEU A 20 -8.01 2.77 -0.91
CA LEU A 20 -7.67 2.72 0.50
C LEU A 20 -8.42 3.79 1.29
N THR A 21 -8.96 3.39 2.43
CA THR A 21 -9.44 4.34 3.44
C THR A 21 -8.26 5.16 3.98
N PRO A 22 -8.51 6.35 4.57
CA PRO A 22 -7.45 7.16 5.18
C PRO A 22 -6.63 6.37 6.22
N ARG A 23 -7.31 5.54 7.03
CA ARG A 23 -6.64 4.73 8.06
C ARG A 23 -5.78 3.61 7.47
N GLU A 24 -6.27 2.92 6.44
CA GLU A 24 -5.47 1.91 5.73
C GLU A 24 -4.23 2.53 5.07
N ARG A 25 -4.34 3.75 4.52
CA ARG A 25 -3.19 4.47 3.95
C ARG A 25 -2.14 4.77 5.01
N GLN A 26 -2.55 5.26 6.18
CA GLN A 26 -1.64 5.52 7.31
C GLN A 26 -0.95 4.23 7.78
N VAL A 27 -1.71 3.15 7.96
CA VAL A 27 -1.16 1.85 8.37
C VAL A 27 -0.15 1.34 7.32
N LEU A 28 -0.48 1.43 6.04
CA LEU A 28 0.38 1.01 4.94
C LEU A 28 1.67 1.86 4.87
N LEU A 29 1.58 3.16 5.11
CA LEU A 29 2.74 4.06 5.17
C LEU A 29 3.71 3.64 6.28
N TRP A 30 3.21 3.40 7.50
CA TRP A 30 4.08 2.96 8.60
C TRP A 30 4.61 1.53 8.41
N CYS A 31 3.88 0.67 7.68
CA CYS A 31 4.43 -0.61 7.23
C CYS A 31 5.64 -0.41 6.29
N ALA A 32 5.59 0.59 5.40
CA ALA A 32 6.71 0.92 4.52
C ALA A 32 7.93 1.44 5.30
N TYR A 33 7.71 2.15 6.41
CA TYR A 33 8.76 2.54 7.36
C TYR A 33 9.25 1.40 8.28
N GLY A 34 8.78 0.17 8.06
CA GLY A 34 9.24 -1.01 8.82
C GLY A 34 8.66 -1.15 10.23
N LYS A 35 7.58 -0.42 10.56
CA LYS A 35 6.97 -0.47 11.89
C LYS A 35 6.15 -1.74 12.13
N SER A 36 6.30 -2.31 13.33
CA SER A 36 5.47 -3.43 13.81
C SER A 36 4.02 -2.98 14.05
N SER A 37 3.06 -3.91 14.07
CA SER A 37 1.66 -3.56 14.35
C SER A 37 1.47 -2.90 15.72
N TRP A 38 2.27 -3.30 16.71
CA TRP A 38 2.29 -2.67 18.02
C TRP A 38 2.76 -1.21 17.95
N GLU A 39 3.91 -0.94 17.31
CA GLU A 39 4.42 0.44 17.14
C GLU A 39 3.44 1.31 16.36
N ILE A 40 2.84 0.78 15.30
CA ILE A 40 1.81 1.49 14.51
C ILE A 40 0.61 1.83 15.40
N GLY A 41 0.21 0.91 16.29
CA GLY A 41 -0.86 1.15 17.25
C GLY A 41 -0.51 2.30 18.20
N GLN A 42 0.74 2.38 18.66
CA GLN A 42 1.21 3.50 19.47
C GLN A 42 1.18 4.83 18.69
N ILE A 43 1.65 4.82 17.44
CA ILE A 43 1.71 6.03 16.58
C ILE A 43 0.31 6.54 16.21
N LEU A 44 -0.63 5.63 15.94
CA LEU A 44 -1.99 5.97 15.50
C LEU A 44 -3.02 5.99 16.64
N GLU A 45 -2.56 5.87 17.89
CA GLU A 45 -3.39 5.83 19.10
C GLU A 45 -4.53 4.79 19.03
N CYS A 46 -4.20 3.57 18.61
CA CYS A 46 -5.16 2.47 18.53
C CYS A 46 -4.55 1.13 18.98
N LYS A 47 -5.41 0.12 19.19
CA LYS A 47 -4.96 -1.21 19.61
C LYS A 47 -4.23 -1.89 18.45
N GLU A 48 -3.24 -2.72 18.78
CA GLU A 48 -2.53 -3.56 17.81
C GLU A 48 -3.50 -4.42 16.99
N SER A 49 -4.56 -4.95 17.60
CA SER A 49 -5.60 -5.71 16.91
C SER A 49 -6.34 -4.90 15.84
N THR A 50 -6.53 -3.60 16.06
CA THR A 50 -7.11 -2.68 15.06
C THR A 50 -6.15 -2.49 13.89
N VAL A 51 -4.85 -2.36 14.15
CA VAL A 51 -3.84 -2.31 13.08
C VAL A 51 -3.83 -3.61 12.28
N ASN A 52 -3.85 -4.77 12.95
CA ASN A 52 -3.88 -6.07 12.29
C ASN A 52 -5.14 -6.23 11.42
N PHE A 53 -6.29 -5.72 11.86
CA PHE A 53 -7.51 -5.66 11.04
C PHE A 53 -7.29 -4.84 9.76
N HIS A 54 -6.69 -3.66 9.85
CA HIS A 54 -6.37 -2.84 8.67
C HIS A 54 -5.34 -3.52 7.76
N VAL A 55 -4.32 -4.18 8.32
CA VAL A 55 -3.35 -4.97 7.54
C VAL A 55 -4.06 -6.08 6.77
N SER A 56 -4.93 -6.86 7.40
CA SER A 56 -5.68 -7.91 6.71
C SER A 56 -6.54 -7.36 5.57
N ASN A 57 -7.16 -6.19 5.75
CA ASN A 57 -7.90 -5.52 4.68
C ASN A 57 -6.99 -5.07 3.54
N LEU A 58 -5.81 -4.53 3.85
CA LEU A 58 -4.79 -4.17 2.86
C LEU A 58 -4.36 -5.41 2.06
N LEU A 59 -3.99 -6.50 2.72
CA LEU A 59 -3.60 -7.76 2.07
C LEU A 59 -4.64 -8.25 1.08
N ARG A 60 -5.93 -8.23 1.49
CA ARG A 60 -7.05 -8.60 0.61
C ARG A 60 -7.21 -7.63 -0.56
N LYS A 61 -7.12 -6.31 -0.33
CA LYS A 61 -7.26 -5.29 -1.39
C LYS A 61 -6.12 -5.33 -2.41
N PHE A 62 -4.92 -5.65 -1.95
CA PHE A 62 -3.74 -5.79 -2.79
C PHE A 62 -3.60 -7.19 -3.40
N ASP A 63 -4.43 -8.16 -3.01
CA ASP A 63 -4.33 -9.56 -3.42
C ASP A 63 -2.91 -10.13 -3.17
N VAL A 64 -2.47 -10.04 -1.92
CA VAL A 64 -1.15 -10.50 -1.46
C VAL A 64 -1.24 -11.10 -0.07
N SER A 65 -0.27 -11.96 0.28
CA SER A 65 -0.23 -12.66 1.57
C SER A 65 0.64 -12.00 2.64
N THR A 66 1.48 -11.03 2.26
CA THR A 66 2.42 -10.38 3.19
C THR A 66 2.34 -8.87 3.11
N ARG A 67 2.57 -8.20 4.24
CA ARG A 67 2.52 -6.74 4.32
C ARG A 67 3.64 -6.08 3.49
N VAL A 68 4.78 -6.75 3.36
CA VAL A 68 5.89 -6.30 2.50
C VAL A 68 5.47 -6.34 1.04
N ALA A 69 4.81 -7.42 0.59
CA ALA A 69 4.27 -7.48 -0.77
C ALA A 69 3.21 -6.39 -1.02
N ALA A 70 2.37 -6.07 -0.03
CA ALA A 70 1.42 -4.97 -0.13
C ALA A 70 2.11 -3.61 -0.29
N VAL A 71 3.17 -3.34 0.49
CA VAL A 71 3.98 -2.13 0.36
C VAL A 71 4.62 -2.03 -1.03
N ILE A 72 5.26 -3.10 -1.51
CA ILE A 72 5.90 -3.12 -2.85
C ILE A 72 4.87 -2.83 -3.95
N LYS A 73 3.70 -3.47 -3.86
CA LYS A 73 2.60 -3.26 -4.83
C LYS A 73 2.05 -1.84 -4.75
N ALA A 74 1.93 -1.27 -3.55
CA ALA A 74 1.51 0.12 -3.36
C ALA A 74 2.50 1.14 -3.93
N ILE A 75 3.82 0.91 -3.81
CA ILE A 75 4.85 1.73 -4.43
C ILE A 75 4.76 1.64 -5.96
N ARG A 76 4.62 0.42 -6.51
CA ARG A 76 4.47 0.18 -7.95
C ARG A 76 3.25 0.87 -8.55
N TYR A 77 2.17 0.98 -7.79
CA TYR A 77 0.95 1.69 -8.21
C TYR A 77 0.96 3.18 -7.88
N GLY A 78 2.04 3.73 -7.32
CA GLY A 78 2.12 5.14 -6.95
C GLY A 78 1.21 5.55 -5.78
N ILE A 79 0.64 4.59 -5.05
CA ILE A 79 -0.24 4.83 -3.89
C ILE A 79 0.54 5.41 -2.71
N LEU A 80 1.79 4.97 -2.57
CA LEU A 80 2.80 5.54 -1.69
C LEU A 80 3.79 6.32 -2.56
N SER A 81 3.38 7.50 -3.05
CA SER A 81 4.29 8.51 -3.58
C SER A 81 4.69 9.42 -2.42
N GLU A 82 5.99 9.73 -2.30
CA GLU A 82 6.50 10.71 -1.33
C GLU A 82 5.72 12.02 -1.49
N GLN A 83 5.26 12.59 -0.36
CA GLN A 83 4.59 13.90 -0.34
C GLN A 83 5.61 15.03 -0.45
#